data_AF-A0A2D9DBM3-F1
#
_entry.id   AF-A0A2D9DBM3-F1
#
_cell.length_a   1.000
_cell.length_b   1.000
_cell.length_c   1.000
_cell.angle_alpha   90.00
_cell.angle_beta   90.00
_cell.angle_gamma   90.00
#
_symmetry.space_group_name_H-M   'P 1'
#
loop_
_entity.id
_entity.type
_entity.pdbx_description
1 polymer ?
#
loop_
_entity_poly.entity_id
_entity_poly.type
_entity_poly.pdbx_seq_one_letter_code
_entity_poly.pdbx_strand_id
1 'polypeptide(L)'
;MITEIAFQHPLFEATFEKEISNFQYPEVRSFYNFSSDISAALSYQNNKAFLMNSDHNYLFSAPINQQNSNFQNSPLIVPVFYNLGISALKMPDLYFEVGQENTFDVNMAGNSDQVVEIQQNSAESFIPLQQNTSSKITITTTDLPAKAGNFMLTYQENKILPVSYNYPRGESDLNYLDINDFKDVEQQPSLNTFFESAKAAQQIDVLWKWFVIFALIFLTIEMLLLKFFK
;
A
#
# COMPACT_ATOMS: atom_id res chain seq x y z
N MET A 1 -31.90 4.05 24.31
CA MET A 1 -30.86 4.97 23.80
C MET A 1 -29.73 4.12 23.23
N ILE A 2 -29.11 4.54 22.13
CA ILE A 2 -27.80 3.99 21.72
C ILE A 2 -26.76 4.53 22.69
N THR A 3 -25.78 3.75 23.14
CA THR A 3 -24.80 4.26 24.11
C THR A 3 -23.41 3.70 23.93
N GLU A 4 -23.26 2.69 23.07
CA GLU A 4 -22.00 1.97 22.93
C GLU A 4 -21.63 1.86 21.46
N ILE A 5 -20.37 2.19 21.19
CA ILE A 5 -19.72 2.10 19.87
C ILE A 5 -18.63 1.05 20.03
N ALA A 6 -18.68 -0.01 19.24
CA ALA A 6 -17.59 -0.97 19.17
C ALA A 6 -16.47 -0.37 18.30
N PHE A 7 -15.58 0.44 18.88
CA PHE A 7 -14.52 1.14 18.14
C PHE A 7 -13.59 0.21 17.36
N GLN A 8 -13.41 -1.03 17.82
CA GLN A 8 -12.61 -2.07 17.17
C GLN A 8 -13.39 -2.84 16.10
N HIS A 9 -14.67 -2.53 15.88
CA HIS A 9 -15.46 -3.18 14.85
C HIS A 9 -14.91 -2.79 13.46
N PRO A 10 -14.82 -3.72 12.48
CA PRO A 10 -14.28 -3.42 11.13
C PRO A 10 -14.93 -2.22 10.45
N LEU A 11 -16.22 -1.97 10.73
CA LEU A 11 -16.94 -0.78 10.27
C LEU A 11 -16.28 0.56 10.67
N PHE A 12 -15.47 0.61 11.74
CA PHE A 12 -14.92 1.83 12.31
C PHE A 12 -13.38 1.89 12.35
N GLU A 13 -12.69 0.91 11.76
CA GLU A 13 -11.23 0.73 11.84
C GLU A 13 -10.42 2.00 11.50
N ALA A 14 -10.87 2.80 10.53
CA ALA A 14 -10.21 4.03 10.09
C ALA A 14 -11.01 5.32 10.41
N THR A 15 -11.93 5.26 11.37
CA THR A 15 -12.93 6.35 11.59
C THR A 15 -12.63 7.22 12.80
N PHE A 16 -12.10 6.63 13.86
CA PHE A 16 -11.87 7.31 15.12
C PHE A 16 -10.37 7.30 15.44
N GLU A 17 -9.77 8.48 15.62
CA GLU A 17 -8.39 8.58 16.09
C GLU A 17 -8.25 8.16 17.56
N LYS A 18 -9.32 8.36 18.36
CA LYS A 18 -9.40 8.06 19.79
C LYS A 18 -10.84 7.72 20.18
N GLU A 19 -11.00 6.92 21.23
CA GLU A 19 -12.32 6.65 21.82
C GLU A 19 -12.93 7.93 22.39
N ILE A 20 -14.18 8.23 22.00
CA ILE A 20 -14.88 9.45 22.40
C ILE A 20 -15.85 9.11 23.54
N SER A 21 -15.66 9.73 24.70
CA SER A 21 -16.54 9.52 25.87
C SER A 21 -17.77 10.44 25.89
N ASN A 22 -17.67 11.63 25.29
CA ASN A 22 -18.72 12.67 25.31
C ASN A 22 -19.50 12.72 24.00
N PHE A 23 -20.07 11.59 23.61
CA PHE A 23 -20.82 11.50 22.37
C PHE A 23 -22.31 11.85 22.59
N GLN A 24 -22.89 12.66 21.70
CA GLN A 24 -24.33 12.91 21.68
C GLN A 24 -25.03 11.72 21.03
N TYR A 25 -25.38 10.74 21.87
CA TYR A 25 -26.00 9.51 21.39
C TYR A 25 -27.48 9.70 21.04
N PRO A 26 -27.97 9.04 19.97
CA PRO A 26 -29.36 9.11 19.59
C PRO A 26 -30.26 8.22 20.44
N GLU A 27 -31.51 8.64 20.53
CA GLU A 27 -32.61 7.92 21.12
C GLU A 27 -33.33 7.08 20.06
N VAL A 28 -33.89 5.95 20.52
CA VAL A 28 -34.66 5.01 19.72
C VAL A 28 -35.86 4.59 20.56
N ARG A 29 -37.07 4.73 20.00
CA ARG A 29 -38.34 4.47 20.70
C ARG A 29 -38.74 3.01 20.67
N SER A 30 -38.61 2.36 19.51
CA SER A 30 -38.94 0.95 19.32
C SER A 30 -37.88 0.24 18.48
N PHE A 31 -37.64 -1.03 18.78
CA PHE A 31 -36.65 -1.87 18.10
C PHE A 31 -37.07 -3.34 18.13
N TYR A 32 -36.56 -4.11 17.18
CA TYR A 32 -36.70 -5.55 17.13
C TYR A 32 -35.56 -6.21 17.91
N ASN A 33 -35.89 -7.15 18.80
CA ASN A 33 -34.90 -7.85 19.62
C ASN A 33 -34.48 -9.15 18.93
N PHE A 34 -33.24 -9.19 18.43
CA PHE A 34 -32.64 -10.40 17.88
C PHE A 34 -32.07 -11.25 19.03
N SER A 35 -32.29 -12.56 18.96
CA SER A 35 -31.90 -13.54 19.99
C SER A 35 -30.49 -14.08 19.84
N SER A 36 -29.78 -13.69 18.79
CA SER A 36 -28.47 -14.21 18.40
C SER A 36 -27.33 -13.30 18.83
N ASP A 37 -26.22 -13.90 19.28
CA ASP A 37 -24.94 -13.23 19.56
C ASP A 37 -24.25 -12.83 18.25
N ILE A 38 -24.82 -11.85 17.56
CA ILE A 38 -24.27 -11.28 16.32
C ILE A 38 -23.38 -10.10 16.69
N SER A 39 -22.24 -9.97 15.99
CA SER A 39 -21.35 -8.81 16.12
C SER A 39 -22.14 -7.51 15.92
N ALA A 40 -22.02 -6.60 16.88
CA ALA A 40 -22.70 -5.31 16.87
C ALA A 40 -21.69 -4.18 16.73
N ALA A 41 -21.87 -3.32 15.73
CA ALA A 41 -21.10 -2.10 15.58
C ALA A 41 -21.59 -1.02 16.55
N LEU A 42 -22.91 -0.94 16.76
CA LEU A 42 -23.55 -0.02 17.70
C LEU A 42 -24.53 -0.77 18.57
N SER A 43 -24.53 -0.48 19.86
CA SER A 43 -25.40 -1.12 20.85
C SER A 43 -26.21 -0.11 21.66
N TYR A 44 -27.39 -0.56 22.07
CA TYR A 44 -28.25 0.10 23.03
C TYR A 44 -27.70 -0.03 24.45
N GLN A 45 -28.19 0.82 25.36
CA GLN A 45 -27.82 0.80 26.79
C GLN A 45 -28.08 -0.53 27.52
N ASN A 46 -28.95 -1.38 26.99
CA ASN A 46 -29.22 -2.71 27.51
C ASN A 46 -28.37 -3.80 26.81
N ASN A 47 -27.28 -3.42 26.16
CA ASN A 47 -26.34 -4.27 25.40
C ASN A 47 -26.99 -5.03 24.24
N LYS A 48 -28.19 -4.63 23.81
CA LYS A 48 -28.80 -5.15 22.58
C LYS A 48 -28.24 -4.42 21.37
N ALA A 49 -28.09 -5.11 20.25
CA ALA A 49 -27.51 -4.53 19.05
C ALA A 49 -28.48 -3.57 18.34
N PHE A 50 -28.02 -2.36 18.02
CA PHE A 50 -28.70 -1.41 17.14
C PHE A 50 -28.31 -1.63 15.68
N LEU A 51 -27.01 -1.72 15.41
CA LEU A 51 -26.46 -2.00 14.08
C LEU A 51 -25.63 -3.28 14.17
N MET A 52 -26.16 -4.35 13.58
CA MET A 52 -25.52 -5.66 13.53
C MET A 52 -24.81 -5.87 12.21
N ASN A 53 -23.82 -6.74 12.24
CA ASN A 53 -23.04 -7.16 11.09
C ASN A 53 -23.04 -8.69 10.97
N SER A 54 -23.22 -9.19 9.75
CA SER A 54 -22.92 -10.57 9.37
C SER A 54 -22.16 -10.54 8.04
N ASP A 55 -20.87 -10.86 8.08
CA ASP A 55 -19.94 -10.73 6.96
C ASP A 55 -19.95 -9.32 6.35
N HIS A 56 -20.52 -9.15 5.16
CA HIS A 56 -20.60 -7.87 4.44
C HIS A 56 -22.01 -7.26 4.51
N ASN A 57 -22.93 -7.91 5.25
CA ASN A 57 -24.29 -7.44 5.44
C ASN A 57 -24.42 -6.70 6.76
N TYR A 58 -25.16 -5.60 6.73
CA TYR A 58 -25.43 -4.77 7.90
C TYR A 58 -26.94 -4.60 8.06
N LEU A 59 -27.40 -4.70 9.30
CA LEU A 59 -28.82 -4.64 9.63
C LEU A 59 -29.06 -3.72 10.83
N PHE A 60 -29.96 -2.76 10.65
CA PHE A 60 -30.49 -1.96 11.74
C PHE A 60 -31.65 -2.71 12.42
N SER A 61 -31.61 -2.82 13.74
CA SER A 61 -32.70 -3.44 14.51
C SER A 61 -33.90 -2.53 14.72
N ALA A 62 -33.80 -1.26 14.33
CA ALA A 62 -34.87 -0.28 14.43
C ALA A 62 -34.94 0.62 13.19
N PRO A 63 -36.14 1.11 12.84
CA PRO A 63 -36.27 2.19 11.87
C PRO A 63 -35.50 3.44 12.33
N ILE A 64 -34.66 3.97 11.43
CA ILE A 64 -33.86 5.18 11.67
C ILE A 64 -34.60 6.48 11.32
N ASN A 65 -35.89 6.41 10.99
CA ASN A 65 -36.70 7.57 10.65
C ASN A 65 -36.93 8.47 11.87
N GLN A 66 -37.24 9.74 11.63
CA GLN A 66 -37.45 10.75 12.68
C GLN A 66 -38.62 10.44 13.63
N GLN A 67 -39.55 9.56 13.24
CA GLN A 67 -40.66 9.14 14.09
C GLN A 67 -40.20 8.19 15.20
N ASN A 68 -39.23 7.33 14.90
CA ASN A 68 -38.74 6.29 15.81
C ASN A 68 -37.39 6.63 16.45
N SER A 69 -36.55 7.42 15.78
CA SER A 69 -35.20 7.76 16.24
C SER A 69 -34.72 9.12 15.73
N ASN A 70 -33.85 9.78 16.48
CA ASN A 70 -33.07 10.93 16.01
C ASN A 70 -31.69 10.53 15.46
N PHE A 71 -31.46 9.26 15.12
CA PHE A 71 -30.18 8.75 14.58
C PHE A 71 -29.67 9.57 13.39
N GLN A 72 -30.56 9.99 12.48
CA GLN A 72 -30.22 10.84 11.32
C GLN A 72 -29.60 12.20 11.70
N ASN A 73 -29.88 12.70 12.91
CA ASN A 73 -29.34 13.96 13.41
C ASN A 73 -28.14 13.76 14.33
N SER A 74 -27.74 12.51 14.58
CA SER A 74 -26.60 12.21 15.45
C SER A 74 -25.29 12.33 14.68
N PRO A 75 -24.17 12.63 15.36
CA PRO A 75 -22.87 12.62 14.71
C PRO A 75 -22.43 11.23 14.23
N LEU A 76 -23.16 10.14 14.55
CA LEU A 76 -22.90 8.78 14.05
C LEU A 76 -23.41 8.56 12.63
N ILE A 77 -24.31 9.41 12.13
CA ILE A 77 -24.93 9.17 10.82
C ILE A 77 -23.89 9.14 9.70
N VAL A 78 -22.96 10.10 9.74
CA VAL A 78 -21.89 10.24 8.73
C VAL A 78 -20.92 9.07 8.77
N PRO A 79 -20.23 8.76 9.90
CA PRO A 79 -19.27 7.67 9.92
C PRO A 79 -19.92 6.32 9.59
N VAL A 80 -21.12 6.05 10.08
CA VAL A 80 -21.82 4.79 9.79
C VAL A 80 -22.12 4.67 8.30
N PHE A 81 -22.83 5.62 7.69
CA PHE A 81 -23.21 5.50 6.28
C PHE A 81 -22.04 5.65 5.32
N TYR A 82 -21.04 6.48 5.66
CA TYR A 82 -19.82 6.60 4.87
C TYR A 82 -19.08 5.27 4.82
N ASN A 83 -18.83 4.62 5.97
CA ASN A 83 -18.11 3.35 6.00
C ASN A 83 -18.93 2.19 5.44
N LEU A 84 -20.26 2.18 5.64
CA LEU A 84 -21.13 1.24 4.94
C LEU A 84 -21.02 1.41 3.41
N GLY A 85 -20.99 2.66 2.93
CA GLY A 85 -20.81 2.98 1.52
C GLY A 85 -19.46 2.52 0.98
N ILE A 86 -18.36 2.85 1.67
CA ILE A 86 -17.01 2.42 1.29
C ILE A 86 -16.88 0.89 1.31
N SER A 87 -17.43 0.22 2.34
CA SER A 87 -17.43 -1.23 2.44
C SER A 87 -18.24 -1.88 1.31
N ALA A 88 -19.34 -1.26 0.87
CA ALA A 88 -20.13 -1.73 -0.27
C ALA A 88 -19.44 -1.46 -1.62
N LEU A 89 -18.53 -0.47 -1.66
CA LEU A 89 -17.76 -0.08 -2.84
C LEU A 89 -16.41 -0.81 -2.94
N LYS A 90 -16.11 -1.78 -2.06
CA LYS A 90 -14.84 -2.52 -2.10
C LYS A 90 -14.67 -3.11 -3.51
N MET A 91 -13.81 -2.45 -4.28
CA MET A 91 -13.54 -2.84 -5.65
C MET A 91 -12.85 -4.20 -5.61
N PRO A 92 -13.13 -5.10 -6.57
CA PRO A 92 -12.35 -6.31 -6.70
C PRO A 92 -10.87 -5.95 -6.83
N ASP A 93 -10.00 -6.76 -6.23
CA ASP A 93 -8.57 -6.50 -6.26
C ASP A 93 -8.09 -6.31 -7.70
N LEU A 94 -7.36 -5.22 -7.93
CA LEU A 94 -6.91 -4.83 -9.27
C LEU A 94 -5.88 -5.82 -9.83
N TYR A 95 -5.18 -6.54 -8.95
CA TYR A 95 -4.21 -7.56 -9.27
C TYR A 95 -3.99 -8.49 -8.07
N PHE A 96 -3.42 -9.65 -8.36
CA PHE A 96 -3.08 -10.71 -7.42
C PHE A 96 -1.56 -10.98 -7.45
N GLU A 97 -1.03 -11.72 -6.48
CA GLU A 97 0.39 -12.06 -6.43
C GLU A 97 0.63 -13.51 -6.85
N VAL A 98 1.62 -13.77 -7.71
CA VAL A 98 1.98 -15.15 -8.08
C VAL A 98 2.64 -15.88 -6.91
N GLY A 99 2.37 -17.18 -6.78
CA GLY A 99 2.95 -18.03 -5.73
C GLY A 99 2.38 -17.77 -4.32
N GLN A 100 1.25 -17.05 -4.23
CA GLN A 100 0.47 -16.89 -3.00
C GLN A 100 -0.98 -17.34 -3.23
N GLU A 101 -1.68 -17.65 -2.14
CA GLU A 101 -3.11 -17.94 -2.20
C GLU A 101 -3.88 -16.63 -2.41
N ASN A 102 -4.56 -16.52 -3.56
CA ASN A 102 -5.44 -15.40 -3.89
C ASN A 102 -6.86 -15.93 -4.04
N THR A 103 -7.85 -15.18 -3.52
CA THR A 103 -9.27 -15.54 -3.64
C THR A 103 -10.09 -14.34 -4.08
N PHE A 104 -10.97 -14.54 -5.07
CA PHE A 104 -11.86 -13.50 -5.58
C PHE A 104 -13.19 -14.06 -6.09
N ASP A 105 -14.23 -13.23 -6.01
CA ASP A 105 -15.58 -13.59 -6.41
C ASP A 105 -15.92 -13.07 -7.82
N VAL A 106 -16.60 -13.90 -8.60
CA VAL A 106 -17.12 -13.57 -9.92
C VAL A 106 -18.62 -13.75 -9.93
N ASN A 107 -19.35 -12.65 -10.18
CA ASN A 107 -20.80 -12.67 -10.31
C ASN A 107 -21.18 -13.31 -11.65
N MET A 108 -21.55 -14.58 -11.60
CA MET A 108 -22.05 -15.34 -12.74
C MET A 108 -23.30 -16.10 -12.28
N ALA A 109 -24.45 -15.70 -12.83
CA ALA A 109 -25.70 -16.42 -12.60
C ALA A 109 -25.63 -17.76 -13.35
N GLY A 110 -25.55 -18.87 -12.62
CA GLY A 110 -25.28 -20.16 -13.25
C GLY A 110 -25.62 -21.37 -12.41
N ASN A 111 -25.93 -22.47 -13.09
CA ASN A 111 -26.07 -23.79 -12.48
C ASN A 111 -24.71 -24.25 -11.90
N SER A 112 -24.75 -25.12 -10.89
CA SER A 112 -23.61 -25.62 -10.11
C SER A 112 -22.44 -26.20 -10.91
N ASP A 113 -22.62 -26.46 -12.21
CA ASP A 113 -21.68 -27.18 -13.07
C ASP A 113 -20.84 -26.25 -13.97
N GLN A 114 -20.84 -24.94 -13.72
CA GLN A 114 -19.98 -24.02 -14.47
C GLN A 114 -18.53 -24.14 -14.00
N VAL A 115 -17.65 -24.57 -14.90
CA VAL A 115 -16.19 -24.62 -14.68
C VAL A 115 -15.53 -23.52 -15.50
N VAL A 116 -14.86 -22.60 -14.81
CA VAL A 116 -14.18 -21.46 -15.42
C VAL A 116 -12.70 -21.77 -15.60
N GLU A 117 -12.09 -21.18 -16.61
CA GLU A 117 -10.67 -21.35 -16.93
C GLU A 117 -9.96 -19.99 -16.96
N ILE A 118 -8.73 -19.92 -16.48
CA ILE A 118 -7.88 -18.72 -16.59
C ILE A 118 -6.93 -18.93 -17.76
N GLN A 119 -6.94 -18.02 -18.74
CA GLN A 119 -6.15 -18.10 -19.96
C GLN A 119 -5.38 -16.81 -20.21
N GLN A 120 -4.07 -16.87 -20.50
CA GLN A 120 -3.33 -15.70 -20.98
C GLN A 120 -3.37 -15.60 -22.51
N ASN A 121 -3.13 -16.74 -23.17
CA ASN A 121 -3.08 -16.96 -24.61
C ASN A 121 -3.31 -18.48 -24.86
N SER A 122 -3.24 -18.97 -26.10
CA SER A 122 -3.42 -20.40 -26.42
C SER A 122 -2.39 -21.37 -25.79
N ALA A 123 -1.36 -20.87 -25.12
CA ALA A 123 -0.25 -21.67 -24.58
C ALA A 123 -0.27 -21.84 -23.06
N GLU A 124 -0.92 -20.94 -22.31
CA GLU A 124 -1.00 -20.99 -20.86
C GLU A 124 -2.46 -20.86 -20.43
N SER A 125 -3.05 -22.00 -20.05
CA SER A 125 -4.39 -22.10 -19.49
C SER A 125 -4.46 -23.10 -18.34
N PHE A 126 -5.30 -22.82 -17.35
CA PHE A 126 -5.53 -23.71 -16.22
C PHE A 126 -6.89 -23.45 -15.57
N ILE A 127 -7.40 -24.48 -14.89
CA ILE A 127 -8.64 -24.41 -14.12
C ILE A 127 -8.27 -24.15 -12.66
N PRO A 128 -8.64 -23.00 -12.07
CA PRO A 128 -8.38 -22.70 -10.67
C PRO A 128 -9.31 -23.51 -9.75
N LEU A 129 -9.03 -23.48 -8.44
CA LEU A 129 -9.99 -23.99 -7.46
C LEU A 129 -11.22 -23.08 -7.47
N GLN A 130 -12.41 -23.67 -7.46
CA GLN A 130 -13.66 -22.93 -7.57
C GLN A 130 -14.74 -23.45 -6.63
N GLN A 131 -15.49 -22.54 -6.02
CA GLN A 131 -16.66 -22.84 -5.20
C GLN A 131 -17.88 -22.11 -5.77
N ASN A 132 -18.86 -22.89 -6.23
CA ASN A 132 -20.04 -22.36 -6.91
C ASN A 132 -21.18 -22.14 -5.90
N THR A 133 -21.81 -20.97 -5.97
CA THR A 133 -23.08 -20.66 -5.30
C THR A 133 -24.13 -20.30 -6.34
N SER A 134 -25.38 -20.09 -5.92
CA SER A 134 -26.49 -19.75 -6.84
C SER A 134 -26.30 -18.44 -7.62
N SER A 135 -25.42 -17.53 -7.17
CA SER A 135 -25.26 -16.20 -7.77
C SER A 135 -23.80 -15.79 -8.04
N LYS A 136 -22.82 -16.55 -7.53
CA LYS A 136 -21.39 -16.25 -7.71
C LYS A 136 -20.54 -17.52 -7.72
N ILE A 137 -19.39 -17.41 -8.37
CA ILE A 137 -18.30 -18.39 -8.33
C ILE A 137 -17.14 -17.74 -7.57
N THR A 138 -16.72 -18.35 -6.47
CA THR A 138 -15.51 -17.95 -5.74
C THR A 138 -14.33 -18.72 -6.32
N ILE A 139 -13.30 -18.01 -6.77
CA ILE A 139 -12.11 -18.56 -7.42
C ILE A 139 -10.93 -18.41 -6.49
N THR A 140 -10.15 -19.48 -6.34
CA THR A 140 -8.91 -19.50 -5.56
C THR A 140 -7.75 -19.97 -6.43
N THR A 141 -6.68 -19.18 -6.46
CA THR A 141 -5.41 -19.50 -7.12
C THR A 141 -4.30 -19.60 -6.09
N THR A 142 -3.40 -20.56 -6.27
CA THR A 142 -2.26 -20.80 -5.37
C THR A 142 -0.95 -20.71 -6.15
N ASP A 143 -0.49 -21.83 -6.71
CA ASP A 143 0.81 -21.91 -7.41
C ASP A 143 0.74 -21.41 -8.86
N LEU A 144 -0.46 -21.41 -9.44
CA LEU A 144 -0.71 -20.96 -10.81
C LEU A 144 -1.52 -19.65 -10.81
N PRO A 145 -1.17 -18.67 -11.66
CA PRO A 145 -0.12 -18.73 -12.67
C PRO A 145 1.29 -18.54 -12.09
N ALA A 146 2.27 -19.26 -12.66
CA ALA A 146 3.67 -19.21 -12.21
C ALA A 146 4.41 -17.91 -12.61
N LYS A 147 3.85 -17.14 -13.55
CA LYS A 147 4.45 -15.91 -14.07
C LYS A 147 3.47 -14.76 -13.97
N ALA A 148 4.00 -13.58 -13.66
CA ALA A 148 3.22 -12.34 -13.71
C ALA A 148 2.73 -12.06 -15.13
N GLY A 149 1.53 -11.49 -15.24
CA GLY A 149 0.92 -11.14 -16.50
C GLY A 149 -0.58 -10.87 -16.40
N ASN A 150 -1.17 -10.48 -17.52
CA ASN A 150 -2.61 -10.32 -17.64
C ASN A 150 -3.21 -11.60 -18.21
N PHE A 151 -4.28 -12.08 -17.60
CA PHE A 151 -5.03 -13.26 -17.95
C PHE A 151 -6.51 -12.90 -18.15
N MET A 152 -7.25 -13.81 -18.74
CA MET A 152 -8.68 -13.70 -18.96
C MET A 152 -9.35 -14.93 -18.37
N LEU A 153 -10.32 -14.72 -17.49
CA LEU A 153 -11.22 -15.75 -17.04
C LEU A 153 -12.24 -16.03 -18.15
N THR A 154 -12.39 -17.29 -18.54
CA THR A 154 -13.28 -17.72 -19.61
C THR A 154 -14.22 -18.85 -19.16
N TYR A 155 -15.38 -18.95 -19.82
CA TYR A 155 -16.31 -20.07 -19.70
C TYR A 155 -16.85 -20.43 -21.08
N GLN A 156 -16.65 -21.68 -21.51
CA GLN A 156 -17.12 -22.17 -22.81
C GLN A 156 -16.82 -21.17 -23.95
N GLU A 157 -15.58 -20.68 -24.00
CA GLU A 157 -15.06 -19.67 -24.95
C GLU A 157 -15.47 -18.20 -24.72
N ASN A 158 -16.40 -17.92 -23.81
CA ASN A 158 -16.79 -16.54 -23.48
C ASN A 158 -15.80 -15.92 -22.48
N LYS A 159 -15.33 -14.70 -22.76
CA LYS A 159 -14.51 -13.89 -21.85
C LYS A 159 -15.39 -13.29 -20.75
N ILE A 160 -15.07 -13.56 -19.49
CA ILE A 160 -15.84 -13.12 -18.32
C ILE A 160 -15.18 -11.91 -17.67
N LEU A 161 -13.93 -12.08 -17.22
CA LEU A 161 -13.24 -11.10 -16.37
C LEU A 161 -11.73 -11.09 -16.66
N PRO A 162 -11.11 -9.94 -16.96
CA PRO A 162 -9.66 -9.83 -16.97
C PRO A 162 -9.10 -9.94 -15.54
N VAL A 163 -8.03 -10.70 -15.37
CA VAL A 163 -7.38 -10.91 -14.08
C VAL A 163 -5.87 -10.70 -14.25
N SER A 164 -5.26 -9.90 -13.37
CA SER A 164 -3.83 -9.59 -13.45
C SER A 164 -3.07 -10.20 -12.29
N TYR A 165 -1.93 -10.81 -12.56
CA TYR A 165 -1.01 -11.33 -11.55
C TYR A 165 0.33 -10.62 -11.63
N ASN A 166 0.88 -10.23 -10.48
CA ASN A 166 2.16 -9.56 -10.33
C ASN A 166 3.11 -10.40 -9.48
N TYR A 167 4.41 -10.13 -9.60
CA TYR A 167 5.37 -10.68 -8.64
C TYR A 167 5.22 -9.98 -7.29
N PRO A 168 5.34 -10.71 -6.17
CA PRO A 168 5.29 -10.11 -4.83
C PRO A 168 6.36 -9.02 -4.73
N ARG A 169 5.96 -7.84 -4.27
CA ARG A 169 6.88 -6.72 -4.07
C ARG A 169 7.52 -6.80 -2.69
N GLY A 170 8.37 -7.80 -2.50
CA GLY A 170 9.33 -7.78 -1.40
C GLY A 170 10.39 -6.73 -1.72
N GLU A 171 10.44 -5.64 -0.96
CA GLU A 171 11.62 -4.78 -1.00
C GLU A 171 12.86 -5.60 -0.59
N SER A 172 14.01 -5.27 -1.16
CA SER A 172 15.26 -5.84 -0.66
C SER A 172 15.47 -5.37 0.77
N ASP A 173 15.84 -6.29 1.65
CA ASP A 173 16.30 -5.94 2.98
C ASP A 173 17.51 -5.01 2.84
N LEU A 174 17.45 -3.82 3.42
CA LEU A 174 18.47 -2.77 3.29
C LEU A 174 19.70 -3.13 4.13
N ASN A 175 20.41 -4.16 3.68
CA ASN A 175 21.70 -4.56 4.24
C ASN A 175 22.77 -3.61 3.69
N TYR A 176 22.94 -2.48 4.36
CA TYR A 176 24.06 -1.58 4.10
C TYR A 176 25.37 -2.23 4.53
N LEU A 177 26.40 -2.10 3.70
CA LEU A 177 27.76 -2.48 4.09
C LEU A 177 28.23 -1.54 5.22
N ASP A 178 28.78 -2.08 6.29
CA ASP A 178 29.40 -1.26 7.32
C ASP A 178 30.70 -0.67 6.76
N ILE A 179 30.81 0.66 6.77
CA ILE A 179 31.98 1.38 6.28
C ILE A 179 33.22 1.00 7.12
N ASN A 180 33.03 0.52 8.36
CA ASN A 180 34.09 0.04 9.24
C ASN A 180 34.73 -1.29 8.76
N ASP A 181 34.06 -2.05 7.89
CA ASP A 181 34.58 -3.32 7.37
C ASP A 181 35.62 -3.12 6.26
N PHE A 182 35.73 -1.92 5.70
CA PHE A 182 36.69 -1.60 4.66
C PHE A 182 38.03 -1.19 5.25
N LYS A 183 39.05 -2.01 5.02
CA LYS A 183 40.46 -1.63 5.24
C LYS A 183 40.88 -0.75 4.06
N ASP A 184 41.43 0.42 4.34
CA ASP A 184 41.93 1.41 3.36
C ASP A 184 40.87 2.37 2.74
N VAL A 185 39.84 2.75 3.51
CA VAL A 185 38.94 3.85 3.14
C VAL A 185 39.22 5.08 3.98
N GLU A 186 39.54 6.19 3.30
CA GLU A 186 39.67 7.50 3.95
C GLU A 186 38.28 8.15 4.08
N GLN A 187 37.74 8.15 5.30
CA GLN A 187 36.47 8.83 5.57
C GLN A 187 36.69 10.34 5.64
N GLN A 188 36.14 11.05 4.66
CA GLN A 188 36.14 12.51 4.67
C GLN A 188 34.96 13.01 5.52
N PRO A 189 35.17 13.93 6.47
CA PRO A 189 34.14 14.39 7.40
C PRO A 189 33.05 15.24 6.72
N SER A 190 33.31 15.76 5.52
CA SER A 190 32.33 16.51 4.73
C SER A 190 32.67 16.52 3.23
N LEU A 191 31.68 16.84 2.40
CA LEU A 191 31.92 17.08 0.98
C LEU A 191 32.84 18.28 0.74
N ASN A 192 32.75 19.32 1.59
CA ASN A 192 33.60 20.50 1.47
C ASN A 192 35.08 20.14 1.67
N THR A 193 35.39 19.34 2.68
CA THR A 193 36.77 18.89 2.95
C THR A 193 37.32 18.03 1.82
N PHE A 194 36.49 17.20 1.18
CA PHE A 194 36.88 16.45 -0.02
C PHE A 194 37.22 17.36 -1.21
N PHE A 195 36.38 18.37 -1.49
CA PHE A 195 36.65 19.27 -2.61
C PHE A 195 37.86 20.18 -2.37
N GLU A 196 38.11 20.58 -1.12
CA GLU A 196 39.31 21.32 -0.74
C GLU A 196 40.58 20.48 -0.88
N SER A 197 40.59 19.22 -0.41
CA SER A 197 41.75 18.33 -0.55
C SER A 197 42.03 17.97 -2.01
N ALA A 198 40.98 17.72 -2.81
CA ALA A 198 41.11 17.48 -4.25
C ALA A 198 41.70 18.69 -5.00
N LYS A 199 41.27 19.92 -4.66
CA LYS A 199 41.84 21.16 -5.23
C LYS A 199 43.30 21.36 -4.81
N ALA A 200 43.63 21.10 -3.54
CA ALA A 200 44.99 21.27 -3.03
C ALA A 200 45.98 20.31 -3.74
N ALA A 201 45.58 19.06 -3.98
CA ALA A 201 46.39 18.10 -4.74
C ALA A 201 46.69 18.59 -6.17
N GLN A 202 45.76 19.33 -6.79
CA GLN A 202 45.90 19.87 -8.14
C GLN A 202 46.76 21.16 -8.18
N GLN A 203 46.94 21.87 -7.06
CA GLN A 203 47.75 23.10 -6.98
C GLN A 203 49.28 22.84 -6.98
N ILE A 204 49.72 21.59 -6.87
CA ILE A 204 51.15 21.22 -6.90
C ILE A 204 51.81 21.63 -8.24
N ASP A 205 51.03 21.81 -9.30
CA ASP A 205 51.46 22.29 -10.62
C ASP A 205 51.74 23.80 -10.71
N VAL A 206 51.92 24.53 -9.59
CA VAL A 206 52.27 25.97 -9.62
C VAL A 206 53.78 26.20 -9.57
N LEU A 207 54.57 25.26 -9.05
CA LEU A 207 56.02 25.45 -8.85
C LEU A 207 56.83 25.55 -10.15
N TRP A 208 56.39 24.93 -11.25
CA TRP A 208 57.12 24.97 -12.53
C TRP A 208 57.22 26.39 -13.11
N LYS A 209 56.23 27.26 -12.85
CA LYS A 209 56.23 28.64 -13.35
C LYS A 209 57.40 29.43 -12.76
N TRP A 210 57.71 29.20 -11.48
CA TRP A 210 58.86 29.81 -10.81
C TRP A 210 60.18 29.31 -11.40
N PHE A 211 60.30 28.01 -11.69
CA PHE A 211 61.49 27.47 -12.36
C PHE A 211 61.75 28.11 -13.74
N VAL A 212 60.70 28.33 -14.54
CA VAL A 212 60.83 29.00 -15.85
C VAL A 212 61.28 30.46 -15.70
N ILE A 213 60.71 31.20 -14.74
CA ILE A 213 61.10 32.60 -14.49
C ILE A 213 62.57 32.69 -14.05
N PHE A 214 63.00 31.83 -13.12
CA PHE A 214 64.39 31.82 -12.66
C PHE A 214 65.37 31.44 -13.78
N ALA A 215 65.03 30.47 -14.62
CA ALA A 215 65.86 30.11 -15.78
C ALA A 215 66.06 31.30 -16.73
N LEU A 216 65.00 32.07 -17.00
CA LEU A 216 65.07 33.25 -17.87
C LEU A 216 65.88 34.39 -17.24
N ILE A 217 65.77 34.59 -15.93
CA ILE A 217 66.59 35.56 -15.19
C ILE A 217 68.07 35.17 -15.24
N PHE A 218 68.42 33.90 -14.98
CA PHE A 218 69.81 33.45 -15.06
C PHE A 218 70.38 33.59 -16.46
N LEU A 219 69.61 33.28 -17.50
CA LEU A 219 70.02 33.45 -18.89
C LEU A 219 70.28 34.93 -19.24
N THR A 220 69.44 35.85 -18.77
CA THR A 220 69.66 37.29 -19.02
C THR A 220 70.88 37.81 -18.26
N ILE A 221 71.09 37.37 -17.01
CA ILE A 221 72.30 37.69 -16.24
C ILE A 221 73.55 37.15 -16.94
N GLU A 222 73.52 35.91 -17.43
CA GLU A 222 74.62 35.30 -18.19
C GLU A 222 74.96 36.14 -19.44
N MET A 223 73.95 36.51 -20.22
CA MET A 223 74.12 37.36 -21.40
C MET A 223 74.68 38.75 -21.06
N LEU A 224 74.27 39.34 -19.93
CA LEU A 224 74.83 40.61 -19.45
C LEU A 224 76.29 40.47 -18.99
N LEU A 225 76.62 39.40 -18.25
CA LEU A 225 77.99 39.12 -17.83
C LEU A 225 78.92 38.95 -19.05
N LEU A 226 78.52 38.17 -20.05
CA LEU A 226 79.29 37.99 -21.29
C LEU A 226 79.49 39.28 -22.08
N LYS A 227 78.53 40.22 -21.99
CA LYS A 227 78.58 41.50 -22.70
C LYS A 227 79.45 42.55 -22.01
N PHE A 228 79.46 42.59 -20.68
CA PHE A 228 80.13 43.63 -19.89
C PHE A 228 81.50 43.21 -19.31
N PHE A 229 81.75 41.91 -19.12
CA PHE A 229 83.03 41.39 -18.59
C PHE A 229 83.91 40.73 -19.68
N LYS A 230 83.79 41.22 -20.91
CA LYS A 230 84.74 40.91 -21.99
C LYS A 230 85.65 42.10 -22.24
#